data_AF-A0A0H4I8N0-F1
#
_entry.id   AF-A0A0H4I8N0-F1
#
_cell.length_a   1.000
_cell.length_b   1.000
_cell.length_c   1.000
_cell.angle_alpha   90.00
_cell.angle_beta   90.00
_cell.angle_gamma   90.00
#
_symmetry.space_group_name_H-M   'P 1'
#
loop_
_entity.id
_entity.type
_entity.pdbx_description
1 polymer ?
#
loop_
_entity_poly.entity_id
_entity_poly.type
_entity_poly.pdbx_seq_one_letter_code
_entity_poly.pdbx_strand_id
1 'polypeptide(L)'
;MSQRGIKSRLVDLVSQFGVDHDDKVILTRKNVEALLGAVEGLKRQLLEVHSKGGLAVVEQGDYQITTYSLNSYSRKKLRVGGDHALG
;
A
#
# COMPACT_ATOMS: atom_id res chain seq x y z
N MET A 1 27.35 15.94 -4.67
CA MET A 1 27.56 17.18 -3.90
C MET A 1 27.27 16.90 -2.43
N SER A 2 28.16 17.24 -1.50
CA SER A 2 27.91 17.07 -0.06
C SER A 2 27.92 18.43 0.64
N GLN A 3 26.74 19.03 0.80
CA GLN A 3 26.59 20.15 1.72
C GLN A 3 26.57 19.57 3.14
N ARG A 4 27.44 20.05 4.04
CA ARG A 4 27.52 19.52 5.41
C ARG A 4 26.14 19.62 6.08
N GLY A 5 25.63 18.50 6.57
CA GLY A 5 24.32 18.42 7.23
C GLY A 5 23.16 17.93 6.36
N ILE A 6 23.32 17.83 5.03
CA ILE A 6 22.28 17.30 4.14
C ILE A 6 22.72 15.95 3.59
N LYS A 7 22.00 14.89 3.99
CA LYS A 7 22.22 13.54 3.47
C LYS A 7 21.74 13.45 2.03
N SER A 8 22.43 12.67 1.18
CA SER A 8 22.04 12.45 -0.23
C SER A 8 20.59 12.03 -0.38
N ARG A 9 20.11 11.12 0.48
CA ARG A 9 18.71 10.69 0.51
C ARG A 9 17.69 11.83 0.64
N LEU A 10 18.04 12.92 1.31
CA LEU A 10 17.15 14.09 1.41
C LEU A 10 17.13 14.87 0.09
N VAL A 11 18.27 14.98 -0.60
CA VAL A 11 18.33 15.56 -1.95
C VAL A 11 17.47 14.74 -2.91
N ASP A 12 17.59 13.40 -2.85
CA ASP A 12 16.80 12.50 -3.69
C ASP A 12 15.29 12.67 -3.45
N LEU A 13 14.86 12.94 -2.21
CA LEU A 13 13.46 13.22 -1.90
C LEU A 13 13.00 14.56 -2.47
N VAL A 14 13.82 15.61 -2.38
CA VAL A 14 13.50 16.91 -2.98
C VAL A 14 13.41 16.77 -4.50
N SER A 15 14.31 16.04 -5.13
CA SER A 15 14.30 15.81 -6.58
C SER A 15 13.08 14.99 -7.05
N GLN A 16 12.58 14.06 -6.25
CA GLN A 16 11.43 13.22 -6.63
C GLN A 16 10.07 13.86 -6.38
N PHE A 17 9.95 14.66 -5.30
CA PHE A 17 8.64 15.14 -4.83
C PHE A 17 8.53 16.66 -4.75
N GLY A 18 9.62 17.38 -4.99
CA GLY A 18 9.63 18.83 -5.02
C GLY A 18 8.93 19.37 -6.27
N VAL A 19 8.69 20.68 -6.25
CA VAL A 19 8.09 21.43 -7.34
C VAL A 19 9.20 22.21 -8.06
N ASP A 20 9.20 22.13 -9.40
CA ASP A 20 10.11 22.91 -10.24
C ASP A 20 9.79 24.39 -10.14
N HIS A 21 10.83 25.18 -9.92
CA HIS A 21 10.81 26.64 -9.88
C HIS A 21 11.99 27.15 -10.70
N ASP A 22 11.83 27.17 -12.01
CA ASP A 22 12.81 27.62 -13.02
C ASP A 22 14.22 27.02 -12.85
N ASP A 23 15.03 27.58 -11.96
CA ASP A 23 16.43 27.22 -11.70
C ASP A 23 16.62 26.16 -10.59
N LYS A 24 15.55 25.79 -9.88
CA LYS A 24 15.62 24.91 -8.70
C LYS A 24 14.38 24.05 -8.51
N VAL A 25 14.56 22.98 -7.74
CA VAL A 25 13.48 22.12 -7.25
C VAL A 25 13.29 22.37 -5.76
N ILE A 26 12.07 22.67 -5.34
CA ILE A 26 11.76 23.02 -3.94
C ILE A 26 10.73 22.05 -3.38
N LEU A 27 11.07 21.42 -2.25
CA LEU A 27 10.11 20.69 -1.44
C LEU A 27 9.84 21.49 -0.16
N THR A 28 8.73 22.24 -0.15
CA THR A 28 8.40 23.11 1.00
C THR A 28 7.88 22.29 2.18
N ARG A 29 7.86 22.90 3.38
CA ARG A 29 7.23 22.30 4.57
C ARG A 29 5.78 21.88 4.32
N LYS A 30 4.99 22.71 3.63
CA LYS A 30 3.59 22.41 3.28
C LYS A 30 3.50 21.17 2.37
N ASN A 31 4.42 21.03 1.41
CA ASN A 31 4.47 19.84 0.56
C ASN A 31 4.84 18.59 1.38
N VAL A 32 5.81 18.70 2.29
CA VAL A 32 6.19 17.60 3.19
C VAL A 32 5.00 17.18 4.08
N GLU A 33 4.28 18.12 4.68
CA GLU A 33 3.10 17.83 5.50
C GLU A 33 2.01 17.11 4.69
N ALA A 34 1.76 17.53 3.45
CA ALA A 34 0.83 16.85 2.55
C ALA A 34 1.29 15.42 2.19
N LEU A 35 2.57 15.24 1.87
CA LEU A 35 3.16 13.93 1.57
C LEU A 35 3.08 12.99 2.78
N LEU A 36 3.38 13.49 3.98
CA LEU A 36 3.24 12.72 5.22
C LEU A 36 1.79 12.28 5.44
N GLY A 37 0.82 13.17 5.18
CA GLY A 37 -0.59 12.83 5.22
C GLY A 37 -0.97 11.72 4.24
N ALA A 38 -0.47 11.78 3.01
CA ALA A 38 -0.69 10.75 2.00
C ALA A 38 -0.05 9.40 2.39
N VAL A 39 1.17 9.41 2.93
CA VAL A 39 1.86 8.21 3.41
C VAL A 39 1.12 7.57 4.58
N GLU A 40 0.62 8.36 5.54
CA GLU A 40 -0.16 7.82 6.66
C GLU A 40 -1.51 7.27 6.17
N GLY A 41 -2.15 7.92 5.20
CA GLY A 41 -3.36 7.40 4.55
C GLY A 41 -3.12 6.05 3.88
N LEU A 42 -2.07 5.93 3.06
CA LEU A 42 -1.68 4.68 2.41
C LEU A 42 -1.33 3.60 3.43
N LYS A 43 -0.55 3.94 4.47
CA LYS A 43 -0.22 3.02 5.55
C LYS A 43 -1.48 2.46 6.22
N ARG A 44 -2.48 3.28 6.50
CA ARG A 44 -3.76 2.82 7.07
C ARG A 44 -4.47 1.83 6.15
N GLN A 45 -4.51 2.11 4.84
CA GLN A 45 -5.09 1.18 3.85
C GLN A 45 -4.32 -0.14 3.77
N LEU A 46 -2.98 -0.08 3.78
CA LEU A 46 -2.13 -1.26 3.77
C LEU A 46 -2.30 -2.10 5.03
N LEU A 47 -2.46 -1.48 6.20
CA LEU A 47 -2.76 -2.18 7.46
C LEU A 47 -4.13 -2.87 7.41
N GLU A 48 -5.13 -2.25 6.78
CA GLU A 48 -6.43 -2.90 6.57
C GLU A 48 -6.30 -4.13 5.66
N VAL A 49 -5.62 -4.01 4.51
CA VAL A 49 -5.35 -5.15 3.61
C VAL A 49 -4.59 -6.25 4.35
N HIS A 50 -3.56 -5.88 5.11
CA HIS A 50 -2.78 -6.80 5.94
C HIS A 50 -3.67 -7.53 6.95
N SER A 51 -4.55 -6.83 7.65
CA SER A 51 -5.48 -7.45 8.62
C SER A 51 -6.41 -8.49 8.01
N LYS A 52 -6.75 -8.34 6.72
CA LYS A 52 -7.57 -9.30 5.96
C LYS A 52 -6.74 -10.47 5.38
N GLY A 53 -5.43 -10.49 5.62
CA GLY A 53 -4.49 -11.46 5.06
C GLY A 53 -4.12 -11.20 3.60
N GLY A 54 -4.42 -10.01 3.08
CA GLY A 54 -4.37 -9.68 1.67
C GLY A 54 -5.76 -9.73 1.01
N LEU A 55 -5.85 -9.08 -0.16
CA LEU A 55 -7.04 -9.07 -1.01
C LEU A 55 -6.66 -9.57 -2.40
N ALA A 56 -7.54 -10.35 -3.02
CA ALA A 56 -7.50 -10.68 -4.43
C ALA A 56 -8.62 -9.95 -5.15
N VAL A 57 -8.31 -9.36 -6.30
CA VAL A 57 -9.28 -8.77 -7.23
C VAL A 57 -9.22 -9.58 -8.52
N VAL A 58 -10.37 -10.03 -9.00
CA VAL A 58 -10.50 -10.74 -10.28
C VAL A 58 -11.12 -9.78 -11.28
N GLU A 59 -10.43 -9.56 -12.38
CA GLU A 59 -10.81 -8.61 -13.43
C GLU A 59 -10.85 -9.31 -14.80
N GLN A 60 -11.69 -8.81 -15.69
CA GLN A 60 -11.74 -9.20 -17.10
C GLN A 60 -11.94 -7.96 -17.96
N GLY A 61 -10.90 -7.58 -18.71
CA GLY A 61 -10.89 -6.29 -19.40
C GLY A 61 -11.02 -5.15 -18.40
N ASP A 62 -11.98 -4.26 -18.62
CA ASP A 62 -12.27 -3.10 -17.74
C ASP A 62 -13.27 -3.44 -16.61
N TYR A 63 -13.67 -4.70 -16.47
CA TYR A 63 -14.66 -5.13 -15.49
C TYR A 63 -14.01 -5.80 -14.27
N GLN A 64 -14.30 -5.27 -13.09
CA GLN A 64 -14.01 -5.92 -11.82
C GLN A 64 -15.09 -6.96 -11.51
N ILE A 65 -14.75 -8.25 -11.63
CA ILE A 65 -15.68 -9.36 -11.44
C ILE A 65 -15.96 -9.58 -9.95
N THR A 66 -14.90 -9.72 -9.15
CA THR A 66 -15.04 -9.99 -7.71
C THR A 66 -13.80 -9.61 -6.92
N THR A 67 -13.98 -9.42 -5.60
CA THR A 67 -12.89 -9.20 -4.65
C THR A 67 -13.12 -10.04 -3.40
N TYR A 68 -12.08 -10.72 -2.93
CA TYR A 68 -12.15 -11.52 -1.72
C TYR A 68 -10.86 -11.42 -0.90
N SER A 69 -10.97 -11.62 0.41
CA SER A 69 -9.79 -11.70 1.27
C SER A 69 -9.09 -13.04 1.11
N LEU A 70 -7.76 -13.06 1.13
CA LEU A 70 -7.01 -14.31 1.02
C LEU A 70 -7.23 -15.24 2.22
N ASN A 71 -7.63 -14.69 3.37
CA ASN A 71 -8.03 -15.47 4.55
C ASN A 71 -9.43 -16.10 4.43
N SER A 72 -10.24 -15.74 3.42
CA SER A 72 -11.60 -16.29 3.27
C SER A 72 -11.60 -17.78 2.90
N TYR A 73 -10.53 -18.28 2.26
CA TYR A 73 -10.41 -19.68 1.83
C TYR A 73 -9.74 -20.55 2.91
N SER A 74 -10.43 -20.74 4.04
CA SER A 74 -9.99 -21.68 5.07
C SER A 74 -10.30 -23.12 4.65
N ARG A 75 -9.29 -23.87 4.17
CA ARG A 75 -9.33 -25.34 4.02
C ARG A 75 -9.72 -26.08 5.31
N LYS A 76 -9.72 -25.42 6.47
CA LYS A 76 -10.15 -25.97 7.76
C LYS A 76 -11.67 -26.25 7.79
N LYS A 77 -12.48 -25.59 6.94
CA LYS A 77 -13.93 -25.82 6.86
C LYS A 77 -14.31 -27.11 6.11
N LEU A 78 -13.39 -27.71 5.34
CA LEU A 78 -13.61 -28.96 4.60
C LEU A 78 -13.49 -30.22 5.48
N ARG A 79 -12.96 -30.11 6.71
CA ARG A 79 -12.75 -31.27 7.61
C ARG A 79 -13.89 -31.53 8.61
N VAL A 80 -14.98 -30.76 8.57
CA VAL A 80 -16.09 -30.88 9.55
C VAL A 80 -17.38 -31.43 8.90
N GLY A 81 -17.35 -31.82 7.61
CA GLY A 81 -18.53 -32.28 6.88
C GLY A 81 -18.43 -33.69 6.29
N GLY A 82 -17.51 -34.54 6.78
CA GLY A 82 -17.17 -35.79 6.10
C GLY A 82 -16.76 -36.94 7.01
N ASP A 83 -17.33 -37.06 8.21
CA ASP A 83 -17.22 -38.32 8.96
C ASP A 83 -18.58 -38.74 9.54
N HIS A 84 -18.96 -39.97 9.16
CA HIS A 84 -20.07 -40.80 9.65
C HIS A 84 -21.48 -40.59 9.07
N ALA A 85 -21.59 -40.83 7.77
CA ALA A 85 -22.62 -41.74 7.28
C ALA A 85 -21.93 -43.11 7.00
N LEU A 86 -22.61 -44.20 7.39
CA LEU A 86 -22.24 -45.62 7.29
C LEU A 86 -21.48 -46.19 8.52
N GLY A 87 -22.22 -46.99 9.30
CA GLY A 87 -21.76 -47.76 10.45
C GLY A 87 -22.85 -47.87 11.50
#